data_AF-A0A4P9TGA0-F1
#
_entry.id   AF-A0A4P9TGA0-F1
#
_cell.length_a   1.000
_cell.length_b   1.000
_cell.length_c   1.000
_cell.angle_alpha   90.00
_cell.angle_beta   90.00
_cell.angle_gamma   90.00
#
_symmetry.space_group_name_H-M   'P 1'
#
loop_
_entity.id
_entity.type
_entity.pdbx_description
1 polymer ?
#
loop_
_entity_poly.entity_id
_entity_poly.type
_entity_poly.pdbx_seq_one_letter_code
_entity_poly.pdbx_strand_id
1 'polypeptide(L)' 'MSRTSIPVDSATKERLDQLKRDGETWDEFLERVTATEEPIEAGAWSDEQAERAKESIRQSRENWR' A
#
# COMPACT_ATOMS: atom_id res chain seq x y z
N MET A 1 -15.33 12.63 0.62
CA MET A 1 -14.36 11.53 0.41
C MET A 1 -14.29 10.71 1.70
N SER A 2 -14.53 9.40 1.63
CA SER A 2 -14.38 8.50 2.78
C SER A 2 -12.91 8.32 3.11
N ARG A 3 -12.51 8.58 4.36
CA ARG A 3 -11.13 8.43 4.81
C ARG A 3 -10.88 7.00 5.27
N THR A 4 -10.17 6.22 4.47
CA THR A 4 -9.67 4.89 4.87
C THR A 4 -8.30 5.06 5.50
N SER A 5 -8.08 4.50 6.69
CA SER A 5 -6.79 4.53 7.37
C SER A 5 -6.10 3.18 7.23
N ILE A 6 -4.89 3.17 6.68
CA ILE A 6 -4.02 1.99 6.60
C ILE A 6 -2.97 2.10 7.71
N PRO A 7 -3.08 1.31 8.80
CA PRO A 7 -2.05 1.31 9.84
C PRO A 7 -0.77 0.60 9.34
N VAL A 8 0.38 1.20 9.62
CA VAL A 8 1.72 0.69 9.31
C VAL A 8 2.63 0.86 10.53
N ASP A 9 3.73 0.11 10.66
CA ASP A 9 4.72 0.39 11.72
C ASP A 9 5.50 1.68 11.45
N SER A 10 6.22 2.10 12.48
CA SER A 10 7.18 3.19 12.41
C SER A 10 8.25 2.97 11.34
N ALA A 11 8.77 1.75 11.20
CA ALA A 11 9.85 1.44 10.25
C ALA A 11 9.38 1.62 8.79
N THR A 12 8.21 1.12 8.45
CA THR A 12 7.59 1.31 7.13
C THR A 12 7.24 2.78 6.94
N LYS A 13 6.73 3.45 7.97
CA LYS A 13 6.43 4.88 7.89
C LYS A 13 7.67 5.73 7.58
N GLU A 14 8.80 5.46 8.22
CA GLU A 14 10.08 6.15 7.95
C GLU A 14 10.55 5.91 6.52
N ARG A 15 10.47 4.67 6.02
CA ARG A 15 10.83 4.36 4.63
C ARG A 15 9.95 5.12 3.65
N LEU A 16 8.65 5.18 3.90
CA LEU A 16 7.71 5.91 3.05
C LEU A 16 7.97 7.43 3.10
N ASP A 17 8.33 7.96 4.28
CA ASP A 17 8.66 9.37 4.44
C ASP A 17 9.93 9.77 3.67
N GLN A 18 10.94 8.90 3.61
CA GLN A 18 12.15 9.11 2.79
C GLN A 18 11.88 9.11 1.28
N LEU A 19 10.82 8.43 0.82
CA LEU A 19 10.42 8.40 -0.59
C LEU A 19 9.52 9.58 -0.98
N LYS A 20 9.03 10.30 0.02
CA LYS A 20 8.17 11.45 -0.13
C LYS A 20 9.01 12.67 -0.53
N ARG A 21 8.47 13.51 -1.39
CA ARG A 21 9.12 14.77 -1.77
C ARG A 21 8.84 15.85 -0.72
N ASP A 22 9.74 16.82 -0.60
CA ASP A 22 9.56 17.94 0.31
C ASP A 22 8.26 18.69 0.00
N GLY A 23 7.43 18.89 1.03
CA GLY A 23 6.14 19.58 0.92
C GLY A 23 5.00 18.77 0.30
N GLU A 24 5.25 17.55 -0.17
CA GLU A 24 4.22 16.65 -0.71
C GLU A 24 3.28 16.19 0.42
N THR A 25 2.01 15.95 0.11
CA THR A 25 1.06 15.29 1.02
C THR A 25 1.12 13.76 0.87
N TRP A 26 0.53 13.02 1.81
CA TRP A 26 0.47 11.56 1.70
C TRP A 26 -0.38 11.10 0.51
N ASP A 27 -1.44 11.85 0.20
CA ASP A 27 -2.33 11.53 -0.91
C ASP A 27 -1.63 11.75 -2.26
N GLU A 28 -0.94 12.88 -2.43
CA GLU A 28 -0.16 13.18 -3.65
C GLU A 28 0.98 12.17 -3.84
N PHE A 29 1.66 11.77 -2.75
CA PHE A 29 2.67 10.73 -2.79
C PHE A 29 2.10 9.41 -3.32
N LEU A 30 0.98 8.96 -2.74
CA LEU A 30 0.32 7.71 -3.12
C LEU A 30 -0.21 7.75 -4.55
N GLU A 31 -0.83 8.86 -4.95
CA GLU A 31 -1.27 9.08 -6.33
C GLU A 31 -0.10 9.01 -7.29
N ARG A 32 1.02 9.68 -6.99
CA ARG A 32 2.22 9.66 -7.85
C ARG A 32 2.82 8.25 -7.99
N VAL A 33 2.98 7.49 -6.91
CA VAL A 33 3.62 6.16 -7.00
C VAL A 33 2.71 5.15 -7.71
N THR A 34 1.39 5.29 -7.55
CA THR A 34 0.41 4.41 -8.19
C THR A 34 0.10 4.82 -9.64
N ALA A 35 0.26 6.10 -10.00
CA ALA A 35 -0.01 6.61 -11.35
C ALA A 35 0.99 6.14 -12.41
N THR A 36 2.14 5.60 -12.00
CA THR A 36 3.16 5.06 -12.91
C THR A 36 2.85 3.65 -13.41
N GLU A 37 1.97 2.92 -12.73
CA GLU A 37 1.52 1.60 -13.15
C GLU A 37 0.16 1.73 -13.86
N GLU A 38 -0.02 0.96 -14.93
CA GLU A 38 -1.33 0.81 -15.57
C GLU A 38 -2.36 0.48 -14.47
N PRO A 39 -3.50 1.18 -14.38
CA PRO A 39 -4.42 1.03 -13.26
C PRO A 39 -4.67 -0.46 -13.02
N ILE A 40 -4.51 -0.93 -11.78
CA ILE A 40 -4.94 -2.27 -11.42
C ILE A 40 -6.45 -2.28 -11.68
N GLU A 41 -6.88 -2.83 -12.82
CA GLU A 41 -8.30 -2.92 -13.13
C GLU A 41 -8.97 -3.69 -11.98
N ALA A 42 -10.08 -3.16 -11.47
CA ALA A 42 -10.85 -3.88 -10.47
C ALA A 42 -11.37 -5.19 -11.10
N GLY A 43 -10.74 -6.32 -10.76
CA GLY A 43 -10.93 -7.61 -11.42
C GLY A 43 -9.70 -8.17 -12.15
N ALA A 44 -8.57 -7.45 -12.16
CA ALA A 44 -7.32 -7.88 -12.77
C ALA A 44 -6.68 -9.10 -12.08
N TRP A 45 -7.06 -9.36 -10.84
CA TRP A 45 -6.62 -10.55 -10.10
C TRP A 45 -7.75 -11.57 -10.11
N SER A 46 -7.43 -12.79 -10.53
CA SER A 46 -8.30 -13.93 -10.23
C SER A 46 -8.46 -14.06 -8.72
N ASP A 47 -9.57 -14.64 -8.26
CA ASP A 47 -9.83 -14.88 -6.83
C ASP A 47 -8.63 -15.54 -6.15
N GLU A 48 -7.94 -16.44 -6.86
CA GLU A 48 -6.75 -17.15 -6.37
C GLU A 48 -5.53 -16.23 -6.19
N GLN A 49 -5.32 -15.24 -7.07
CA GLN A 49 -4.26 -14.25 -6.92
C GLN A 49 -4.56 -13.29 -5.76
N ALA A 50 -5.82 -12.90 -5.60
CA ALA A 50 -6.25 -12.07 -4.47
C ALA A 50 -6.07 -12.81 -3.13
N GLU A 51 -6.45 -14.09 -3.05
CA GLU A 51 -6.26 -14.88 -1.83
C GLU A 51 -4.78 -15.11 -1.50
N ARG A 52 -3.92 -15.35 -2.49
CA ARG A 52 -2.46 -15.45 -2.23
C ARG A 52 -1.85 -14.16 -1.70
N ALA A 53 -2.28 -13.01 -2.21
CA ALA A 53 -1.84 -11.72 -1.68
C ALA A 53 -2.32 -11.50 -0.24
N LYS A 54 -3.57 -11.85 0.06
CA LYS A 54 -4.14 -11.80 1.43
C LYS A 54 -3.39 -12.73 2.38
N GLU A 55 -3.05 -13.94 1.95
CA GLU A 55 -2.27 -14.93 2.71
C GLU A 55 -0.88 -14.39 3.06
N SER A 56 -0.18 -13.79 2.09
CA SER A 56 1.15 -13.21 2.31
C SER A 56 1.12 -12.03 3.28
N ILE A 57 0.08 -11.21 3.24
CA ILE A 57 -0.14 -10.12 4.20
C ILE A 57 -0.45 -10.68 5.59
N ARG A 58 -1.28 -11.74 5.68
CA ARG A 58 -1.60 -12.42 6.94
C ARG A 58 -0.34 -13.00 7.61
N GLN A 59 0.50 -13.69 6.86
CA GLN A 59 1.76 -14.22 7.38
C GLN A 59 2.74 -13.12 7.80
N SER A 60 2.79 -12.01 7.06
CA SER A 60 3.61 -10.85 7.45
C SER A 60 3.11 -10.21 8.74
N ARG A 61 1.79 -10.20 8.98
CA ARG A 61 1.18 -9.73 10.24
C ARG A 61 1.42 -10.68 11.41
N GLU A 62 1.49 -11.98 11.17
CA GLU A 62 1.81 -12.98 12.21
C GLU A 62 3.29 -12.93 12.63
N ASN A 63 4.20 -12.65 11.70
CA ASN A 63 5.64 -12.51 11.96
C ASN A 63 6.05 -11.17 12.60
N TRP A 64 5.13 -10.22 12.71
CA TRP A 64 5.38 -8.90 13.31
C TRP A 64 5.17 -8.88 14.84
N ARG A 65 4.69 -9.98 15.41
CA ARG A 65 4.48 -10.10 16.86
C ARG A 65 5.75 -10.57 17.57
#